data_AF-A0AAU9JFP2-F1
#
_entry.id   AF-A0AAU9JFP2-F1
#
_cell.length_a   1.000
_cell.length_b   1.000
_cell.length_c   1.000
_cell.angle_alpha   90.00
_cell.angle_beta   90.00
_cell.angle_gamma   90.00
#
_symmetry.space_group_name_H-M   'P 1'
#
loop_
_entity.id
_entity.type
_entity.pdbx_description
1 polymer ?
#
loop_
_entity_poly.entity_id
_entity_poly.type
_entity_poly.pdbx_seq_one_letter_code
_entity_poly.pdbx_strand_id
1 'polypeptide(L)'
;MTLNSIVLIYTSNAIVAESNTDLLILLGKVEKSVQGIAHNARGVGVLAGSSQELVDYSYNQIISYMKVLEETHQNITNNLNEWNTCGGNDAFTNENAPIWENFDGIYIKEANLIDAVSQFINVVTDIQGNIFLDKYNNKQNDAKEVKFINLNGLSQIFNYCNSSLYTFTDCIMNNSKELESWMNILLVVGFANLVICLVITMFFARYSIIAENNLWNKIKKNASKNYEHLKKNYFDRLSEMHGQNNILFSDTKKISEIGNFKNHWKYFWRNSVYFILALAFFLVNYLYLYQNCVEYLHLRPSLLRTIINSQVLYKSLIVWTSEFSISTTPIALPIYLSGVYPFSNELSCLNNVISSLLNSEREIRNKKYSPLLSDKFSEVFYENTRNIAKIGDYGVYTAGALLPFEAYYLDFSGLDNYLEVWFKLVKEINALDSEYDLLVDLADKDSQNAIMQQLRWIAITLGIFIVCSWILYFVFYLPFLLKEQKKLENMTLIAKLIPNKYFK
;
A
#
# COMPACT_ATOMS: atom_id res chain seq x y z
N MET A 1 9.72 -5.91 24.65
CA MET A 1 10.15 -6.90 23.62
C MET A 1 8.93 -7.60 23.03
N THR A 2 8.08 -8.25 23.82
CA THR A 2 6.85 -8.93 23.39
C THR A 2 5.84 -8.01 22.68
N LEU A 3 5.58 -6.81 23.21
CA LEU A 3 4.63 -5.87 22.62
C LEU A 3 5.04 -5.44 21.20
N ASN A 4 6.32 -5.12 20.98
CA ASN A 4 6.83 -4.69 19.67
C ASN A 4 6.74 -5.81 18.63
N SER A 5 6.94 -7.07 19.04
CA SER A 5 6.78 -8.22 18.14
C SER A 5 5.31 -8.48 17.77
N ILE A 6 4.37 -8.30 18.71
CA ILE A 6 2.93 -8.44 18.44
C ILE A 6 2.45 -7.35 17.49
N VAL A 7 2.85 -6.10 17.74
CA VAL A 7 2.55 -4.96 16.85
C VAL A 7 3.03 -5.26 15.44
N LEU A 8 4.24 -5.79 15.28
CA LEU A 8 4.82 -6.08 13.97
C LEU A 8 4.18 -7.25 13.23
N ILE A 9 3.74 -8.29 13.94
CA ILE A 9 2.98 -9.40 13.33
C ILE A 9 1.61 -8.89 12.87
N TYR A 10 0.94 -8.09 13.70
CA TYR A 10 -0.33 -7.47 13.34
C TYR A 10 -0.17 -6.52 12.15
N THR A 11 0.86 -5.66 12.14
CA THR A 11 1.15 -4.77 11.01
C THR A 11 1.42 -5.57 9.75
N SER A 12 2.23 -6.63 9.83
CA SER A 12 2.59 -7.45 8.67
C SER A 12 1.38 -8.14 8.08
N ASN A 13 0.49 -8.70 8.91
CA ASN A 13 -0.71 -9.37 8.43
C ASN A 13 -1.71 -8.38 7.81
N ALA A 14 -1.88 -7.21 8.42
CA ALA A 14 -2.73 -6.15 7.89
C ALA A 14 -2.20 -5.63 6.54
N ILE A 15 -0.90 -5.38 6.43
CA ILE A 15 -0.26 -4.95 5.18
C ILE A 15 -0.40 -6.00 4.08
N VAL A 16 -0.23 -7.28 4.40
CA VAL A 16 -0.40 -8.37 3.41
C VAL A 16 -1.85 -8.44 2.93
N ALA A 17 -2.82 -8.32 3.84
CA ALA A 17 -4.25 -8.30 3.47
C ALA A 17 -4.62 -7.09 2.60
N GLU A 18 -4.12 -5.89 2.93
CA GLU A 18 -4.37 -4.66 2.17
C GLU A 18 -3.61 -4.59 0.84
N SER A 19 -2.59 -5.43 0.65
CA SER A 19 -1.82 -5.51 -0.58
C SER A 19 -2.52 -6.31 -1.71
N ASN A 20 -3.72 -6.85 -1.49
CA ASN A 20 -4.44 -7.56 -2.54
C ASN A 20 -5.17 -6.58 -3.48
N THR A 21 -4.71 -6.49 -4.72
CA THR A 21 -5.30 -5.67 -5.79
C THR A 21 -5.87 -6.50 -6.94
N ASP A 22 -6.02 -7.81 -6.77
CA ASP A 22 -6.45 -8.73 -7.82
C ASP A 22 -7.82 -8.37 -8.39
N LEU A 23 -8.77 -7.98 -7.53
CA LEU A 23 -10.10 -7.57 -7.96
C LEU A 23 -10.08 -6.30 -8.82
N LEU A 24 -9.18 -5.36 -8.53
CA LEU A 24 -9.01 -4.14 -9.34
C LEU A 24 -8.58 -4.51 -10.76
N ILE A 25 -7.64 -5.45 -10.88
CA ILE A 25 -7.16 -5.95 -12.18
C ILE A 25 -8.26 -6.71 -12.91
N LEU A 26 -9.03 -7.56 -12.22
CA LEU A 26 -10.14 -8.30 -12.81
C LEU A 26 -11.25 -7.36 -13.30
N LEU A 27 -11.63 -6.35 -12.51
CA LEU A 27 -12.59 -5.31 -12.93
C LEU A 27 -12.08 -4.54 -14.15
N GLY A 28 -10.79 -4.21 -14.19
CA GLY A 28 -10.15 -3.60 -15.36
C GLY A 28 -10.25 -4.46 -16.61
N LYS A 29 -10.08 -5.79 -16.46
CA LYS A 29 -10.28 -6.75 -17.56
C LYS A 29 -11.73 -6.82 -18.03
N VAL A 30 -12.71 -6.75 -17.12
CA VAL A 30 -14.14 -6.68 -17.48
C VAL A 30 -14.41 -5.41 -18.28
N GLU A 31 -14.02 -4.25 -17.77
CA GLU A 31 -14.19 -2.95 -18.45
C GLU A 31 -13.56 -2.97 -19.85
N LYS A 32 -12.30 -3.43 -19.93
CA LYS A 32 -11.55 -3.57 -21.18
C LYS A 32 -12.24 -4.47 -22.20
N SER A 33 -12.73 -5.63 -21.76
CA SER A 33 -13.36 -6.61 -22.65
C SER A 33 -14.74 -6.16 -23.10
N VAL A 34 -15.56 -5.58 -22.22
CA VAL A 34 -16.88 -5.01 -22.56
C VAL A 34 -16.72 -3.92 -23.62
N GLN A 35 -15.79 -2.98 -23.39
CA GLN A 35 -15.53 -1.92 -24.36
C GLN A 35 -14.89 -2.45 -25.65
N GLY A 36 -13.98 -3.41 -25.55
CA GLY A 36 -13.35 -4.07 -26.71
C GLY A 36 -14.37 -4.78 -27.60
N ILE A 37 -15.33 -5.50 -27.02
CA ILE A 37 -16.43 -6.14 -27.75
C ILE A 37 -17.28 -5.08 -28.45
N ALA A 38 -17.67 -4.01 -27.74
CA ALA A 38 -18.48 -2.95 -28.32
C ALA A 38 -17.77 -2.21 -29.46
N HIS A 39 -16.49 -1.87 -29.28
CA HIS A 39 -15.66 -1.26 -30.32
C HIS A 39 -15.60 -2.13 -31.58
N ASN A 40 -15.28 -3.42 -31.43
CA ASN A 40 -15.15 -4.31 -32.59
C ASN A 40 -16.51 -4.64 -33.23
N ALA A 41 -17.59 -4.76 -32.44
CA ALA A 41 -18.95 -4.90 -32.96
C ALA A 41 -19.38 -3.66 -33.78
N ARG A 42 -18.99 -2.47 -33.32
CA ARG A 42 -19.17 -1.24 -34.07
C ARG A 42 -18.33 -1.21 -35.35
N GLY A 43 -17.07 -1.61 -35.28
CA GLY A 43 -16.17 -1.73 -36.42
C GLY A 43 -16.73 -2.63 -37.51
N VAL A 44 -17.27 -3.80 -37.15
CA VAL A 44 -17.98 -4.70 -38.07
C VAL A 44 -19.11 -3.98 -38.81
N GLY A 45 -19.94 -3.21 -38.09
CA GLY A 45 -21.06 -2.45 -38.69
C GLY A 45 -20.62 -1.32 -39.63
N VAL A 46 -19.53 -0.63 -39.31
CA VAL A 46 -18.97 0.46 -40.13
C VAL A 46 -18.25 -0.08 -41.38
N LEU A 47 -17.60 -1.25 -41.27
CA LEU A 47 -16.81 -1.88 -42.33
C LEU A 47 -17.63 -2.83 -43.20
N ALA A 48 -18.90 -3.06 -42.85
CA ALA A 48 -19.85 -3.88 -43.58
C ALA A 48 -20.02 -3.37 -45.03
N GLY A 49 -19.32 -4.02 -45.98
CA GLY A 49 -19.38 -3.70 -47.40
C GLY A 49 -18.15 -2.99 -47.99
N SER A 50 -17.12 -2.71 -47.19
CA SER A 50 -15.87 -2.10 -47.67
C SER A 50 -14.70 -3.09 -47.79
N SER A 51 -14.50 -4.00 -46.81
CA SER A 51 -13.47 -5.05 -46.89
C SER A 51 -13.74 -6.22 -45.94
N GLN A 52 -13.69 -7.44 -46.48
CA GLN A 52 -13.92 -8.68 -45.74
C GLN A 52 -12.81 -8.96 -44.70
N GLU A 53 -11.55 -8.65 -45.02
CA GLU A 53 -10.42 -8.88 -44.10
C GLU A 53 -10.60 -8.09 -42.79
N LEU A 54 -11.15 -6.88 -42.87
CA LEU A 54 -11.36 -6.00 -41.72
C LEU A 54 -12.46 -6.51 -40.79
N VAL A 55 -13.52 -7.03 -41.41
CA VAL A 55 -14.64 -7.67 -40.71
C VAL A 55 -14.14 -8.92 -39.99
N ASP A 56 -13.39 -9.79 -40.68
CA ASP A 56 -12.84 -11.02 -40.10
C ASP A 56 -11.89 -10.72 -38.93
N TYR A 57 -11.05 -9.68 -39.06
CA TYR A 57 -10.19 -9.22 -37.98
C TYR A 57 -11.00 -8.78 -36.74
N SER A 58 -11.98 -7.90 -36.94
CA SER A 58 -12.81 -7.37 -35.84
C SER A 58 -13.60 -8.49 -35.16
N TYR A 59 -14.12 -9.45 -35.94
CA TYR A 59 -14.80 -10.62 -35.41
C TYR A 59 -13.90 -11.49 -34.54
N ASN A 60 -12.67 -11.78 -34.99
CA ASN A 60 -11.70 -12.52 -34.19
C ASN A 60 -11.35 -11.81 -32.88
N GLN A 61 -11.30 -10.47 -32.88
CA GLN A 61 -11.11 -9.68 -31.65
C GLN A 61 -12.31 -9.80 -30.70
N ILE A 62 -13.55 -9.79 -31.21
CA ILE A 62 -14.75 -10.03 -30.39
C ILE A 62 -14.63 -11.38 -29.68
N ILE A 63 -14.27 -12.46 -30.40
CA ILE A 63 -14.11 -13.79 -29.80
C ILE A 63 -13.03 -13.77 -28.70
N SER A 64 -11.89 -13.11 -28.97
CA SER A 64 -10.80 -12.99 -28.00
C SER A 64 -11.25 -12.29 -26.71
N TYR A 65 -11.89 -11.13 -26.82
CA TYR A 65 -12.40 -10.40 -25.65
C TYR A 65 -13.53 -11.14 -24.94
N MET A 66 -14.37 -11.86 -25.69
CA MET A 66 -15.45 -12.67 -25.15
C MET A 66 -14.90 -13.76 -24.23
N LYS A 67 -13.88 -14.50 -24.70
CA LYS A 67 -13.22 -15.54 -23.90
C LYS A 67 -12.62 -14.96 -22.60
N VAL A 68 -11.93 -13.82 -22.70
CA VAL A 68 -11.36 -13.15 -21.52
C VAL A 68 -12.47 -12.69 -20.56
N LEU A 69 -13.59 -12.17 -21.09
CA LEU A 69 -14.72 -11.73 -20.29
C LEU A 69 -15.37 -12.89 -19.54
N GLU A 70 -15.60 -14.03 -20.19
CA GLU A 70 -16.16 -15.24 -19.57
C GLU A 70 -15.24 -15.78 -18.45
N GLU A 71 -13.95 -15.94 -18.73
CA GLU A 71 -12.97 -16.41 -17.76
C GLU A 71 -12.89 -15.48 -16.54
N THR A 72 -12.89 -14.16 -16.78
CA THR A 72 -12.84 -13.14 -15.73
C THR A 72 -14.13 -13.12 -14.91
N HIS A 73 -15.29 -13.19 -15.58
CA HIS A 73 -16.60 -13.21 -14.94
C HIS A 73 -16.79 -14.44 -14.04
N GLN A 74 -16.37 -15.62 -14.50
CA GLN A 74 -16.38 -16.84 -13.68
C GLN A 74 -15.47 -16.71 -12.45
N ASN A 75 -14.28 -16.14 -12.61
CA ASN A 75 -13.34 -15.94 -11.49
C ASN A 75 -13.93 -15.01 -10.41
N ILE A 76 -14.53 -13.88 -10.81
CA ILE A 76 -15.19 -12.95 -9.89
C ILE A 76 -16.34 -13.66 -9.16
N THR A 77 -17.18 -14.39 -9.89
CA THR A 77 -18.37 -15.05 -9.34
C THR A 77 -18.02 -16.18 -8.37
N ASN A 78 -16.99 -16.98 -8.67
CA ASN A 78 -16.59 -18.09 -7.81
C ASN A 78 -15.95 -17.64 -6.49
N ASN A 79 -15.32 -16.45 -6.47
CA ASN A 79 -14.57 -15.93 -5.34
C ASN A 79 -15.27 -14.77 -4.61
N LEU A 80 -16.58 -14.58 -4.86
CA LEU A 80 -17.38 -13.46 -4.35
C LEU A 80 -17.27 -13.24 -2.83
N ASN A 81 -17.23 -14.34 -2.06
CA ASN A 81 -17.09 -14.29 -0.60
C ASN A 81 -15.70 -13.82 -0.11
N GLU A 82 -14.67 -13.95 -0.94
CA GLU A 82 -13.30 -13.56 -0.62
C GLU A 82 -13.06 -12.07 -0.85
N TRP A 83 -13.89 -11.42 -1.67
CA TRP A 83 -13.81 -10.00 -2.03
C TRP A 83 -14.47 -9.04 -1.01
N ASN A 84 -14.84 -9.57 0.16
CA ASN A 84 -15.55 -8.86 1.23
C ASN A 84 -14.75 -7.76 1.97
N THR A 85 -13.48 -7.54 1.63
CA THR A 85 -12.59 -6.66 2.39
C THR A 85 -12.82 -5.16 2.15
N CYS A 86 -13.53 -4.76 1.10
CA CYS A 86 -13.67 -3.36 0.71
C CYS A 86 -15.08 -2.90 0.32
N GLY A 87 -16.13 -3.53 0.86
CA GLY A 87 -17.51 -3.25 0.40
C GLY A 87 -17.69 -3.48 -1.10
N GLY A 88 -16.72 -4.12 -1.78
CA GLY A 88 -16.76 -4.41 -3.21
C GLY A 88 -17.99 -5.23 -3.57
N ASN A 89 -18.48 -6.04 -2.62
CA ASN A 89 -19.79 -6.67 -2.70
C ASN A 89 -20.87 -5.71 -3.17
N ASP A 90 -20.98 -4.49 -2.66
CA ASP A 90 -22.07 -3.59 -3.03
C ASP A 90 -22.13 -3.32 -4.54
N ALA A 91 -20.99 -3.21 -5.22
CA ALA A 91 -20.96 -3.05 -6.68
C ALA A 91 -21.41 -4.33 -7.43
N PHE A 92 -21.14 -5.50 -6.86
CA PHE A 92 -21.46 -6.82 -7.43
C PHE A 92 -22.80 -7.40 -6.95
N THR A 93 -23.39 -6.89 -5.87
CA THR A 93 -24.59 -7.43 -5.22
C THR A 93 -25.75 -6.46 -5.25
N ASN A 94 -25.52 -5.15 -5.28
CA ASN A 94 -26.61 -4.18 -5.36
C ASN A 94 -27.06 -3.96 -6.81
N GLU A 95 -28.37 -3.97 -7.01
CA GLU A 95 -29.01 -3.76 -8.30
C GLU A 95 -29.00 -2.28 -8.70
N ASN A 96 -27.81 -1.75 -9.01
CA ASN A 96 -27.65 -0.33 -9.36
C ASN A 96 -27.03 -0.13 -10.77
N ALA A 97 -26.65 -1.20 -11.47
CA ALA A 97 -26.08 -1.13 -12.81
C ALA A 97 -27.19 -0.96 -13.85
N PRO A 98 -27.25 0.20 -14.55
CA PRO A 98 -28.26 0.41 -15.58
C PRO A 98 -27.97 -0.43 -16.83
N ILE A 99 -29.01 -1.00 -17.43
CA ILE A 99 -28.96 -1.75 -18.69
C ILE A 99 -30.08 -1.23 -19.61
N TRP A 100 -29.74 -0.92 -20.86
CA TRP A 100 -30.72 -0.61 -21.90
C TRP A 100 -31.21 -1.91 -22.55
N GLU A 101 -32.49 -2.24 -22.36
CA GLU A 101 -33.15 -3.40 -23.00
C GLU A 101 -34.08 -3.00 -24.16
N ASN A 102 -34.63 -1.78 -24.15
CA ASN A 102 -35.58 -1.31 -25.17
C ASN A 102 -35.05 -0.06 -25.89
N PHE A 103 -35.05 -0.09 -27.22
CA PHE A 103 -34.53 0.98 -28.09
C PHE A 103 -35.64 1.93 -28.58
N ASP A 104 -36.91 1.55 -28.42
CA ASP A 104 -38.08 2.33 -28.82
C ASP A 104 -38.66 3.16 -27.65
N GLY A 105 -38.07 3.07 -26.45
CA GLY A 105 -38.40 3.85 -25.25
C GLY A 105 -37.36 3.70 -24.15
N ILE A 106 -37.21 4.70 -23.27
CA ILE A 106 -36.23 4.70 -22.16
C ILE A 106 -36.69 3.74 -21.07
N TYR A 107 -36.40 2.44 -21.23
CA TYR A 107 -36.53 1.46 -20.15
C TYR A 107 -35.13 1.03 -19.72
N ILE A 108 -34.69 1.56 -18.58
CA ILE A 108 -33.44 1.20 -17.92
C ILE A 108 -33.80 0.15 -16.88
N LYS A 109 -33.28 -1.07 -17.07
CA LYS A 109 -33.33 -2.09 -16.02
C LYS A 109 -32.11 -1.91 -15.13
N GLU A 110 -32.32 -1.96 -13.82
CA GLU A 110 -31.23 -1.99 -12.87
C GLU A 110 -30.92 -3.46 -12.54
N ALA A 111 -29.65 -3.82 -12.61
CA ALA A 111 -29.13 -5.14 -12.23
C ALA A 111 -27.85 -4.96 -11.43
N ASN A 112 -27.35 -6.00 -10.78
CA ASN A 112 -25.99 -5.93 -10.24
C ASN A 112 -24.96 -6.10 -11.38
N LEU A 113 -23.69 -5.75 -11.14
CA LEU A 113 -22.66 -5.81 -12.19
C LEU A 113 -22.48 -7.24 -12.76
N ILE A 114 -22.63 -8.26 -11.94
CA ILE A 114 -22.48 -9.66 -12.38
C ILE A 114 -23.58 -9.99 -13.38
N ASP A 115 -24.83 -9.76 -13.02
CA ASP A 115 -25.99 -10.02 -13.87
C ASP A 115 -25.99 -9.15 -15.12
N ALA A 116 -25.51 -7.90 -15.03
CA ALA A 116 -25.35 -7.03 -16.19
C ALA A 116 -24.31 -7.58 -17.17
N VAL A 117 -23.17 -8.04 -16.66
CA VAL A 117 -22.13 -8.69 -17.47
C VAL A 117 -22.63 -10.03 -18.02
N SER A 118 -23.35 -10.85 -17.24
CA SER A 118 -23.94 -12.10 -17.73
C SER A 118 -24.95 -11.86 -18.85
N GLN A 119 -25.80 -10.83 -18.72
CA GLN A 119 -26.72 -10.43 -19.79
C GLN A 119 -25.97 -9.98 -21.04
N PHE A 120 -24.90 -9.18 -20.88
CA PHE A 120 -24.05 -8.78 -21.98
C PHE A 120 -23.38 -9.98 -22.67
N ILE A 121 -22.83 -10.92 -21.89
CA ILE A 121 -22.23 -12.17 -22.38
C ILE A 121 -23.25 -12.94 -23.23
N ASN A 122 -24.44 -13.20 -22.68
CA ASN A 122 -25.48 -13.98 -23.37
C ASN A 122 -25.86 -13.37 -24.72
N VAL A 123 -26.06 -12.05 -24.77
CA VAL A 123 -26.39 -11.34 -26.02
C VAL A 123 -25.25 -11.45 -27.03
N VAL A 124 -23.99 -11.31 -26.61
CA VAL A 124 -22.83 -11.44 -27.51
C VAL A 124 -22.71 -12.87 -28.04
N THR A 125 -22.90 -13.88 -27.20
CA THR A 125 -22.87 -15.30 -27.59
C THR A 125 -24.00 -15.63 -28.56
N ASP A 126 -25.20 -15.11 -28.35
CA ASP A 126 -26.34 -15.30 -29.26
C ASP A 126 -26.07 -14.71 -30.66
N ILE A 127 -25.39 -13.55 -30.72
CA ILE A 127 -24.98 -12.95 -32.01
C ILE A 127 -23.86 -13.78 -32.67
N GLN A 128 -22.89 -14.28 -31.90
CA GLN A 128 -21.84 -15.16 -32.42
C GLN A 128 -22.41 -16.45 -33.03
N GLY A 129 -23.40 -17.05 -32.38
CA GLY A 129 -24.04 -18.29 -32.83
C GLY A 129 -24.95 -18.11 -34.05
N ASN A 130 -25.65 -16.98 -34.17
CA ASN A 130 -26.72 -16.79 -35.17
C ASN A 130 -26.36 -15.87 -36.35
N ILE A 131 -25.47 -14.88 -36.20
CA ILE A 131 -25.42 -13.71 -37.11
C ILE A 131 -24.10 -13.57 -37.88
N PHE A 132 -22.95 -13.90 -37.28
CA PHE A 132 -21.67 -13.76 -37.99
C PHE A 132 -21.44 -14.85 -39.04
N LEU A 133 -22.11 -16.00 -38.92
CA LEU A 133 -22.04 -17.12 -39.87
C LEU A 133 -23.08 -17.02 -41.00
N ASP A 134 -24.28 -16.50 -40.74
CA ASP A 134 -25.35 -16.28 -41.74
C ASP A 134 -25.19 -14.93 -42.50
N LYS A 135 -23.99 -14.69 -43.00
CA LYS A 135 -23.68 -13.95 -44.24
C LYS A 135 -24.59 -12.74 -44.58
N TYR A 136 -24.43 -11.61 -43.88
CA TYR A 136 -24.50 -10.20 -44.36
C TYR A 136 -25.64 -9.74 -45.32
N ASN A 137 -26.63 -10.58 -45.61
CA ASN A 137 -27.56 -10.39 -46.72
C ASN A 137 -28.95 -9.90 -46.27
N ASN A 138 -29.29 -9.97 -44.97
CA ASN A 138 -30.60 -9.56 -44.46
C ASN A 138 -30.48 -8.37 -43.49
N LYS A 139 -30.43 -7.17 -44.06
CA LYS A 139 -30.15 -5.87 -43.42
C LYS A 139 -31.11 -5.36 -42.33
N GLN A 140 -32.00 -6.15 -41.72
CA GLN A 140 -33.05 -5.57 -40.84
C GLN A 140 -33.33 -6.21 -39.48
N ASN A 141 -32.99 -7.49 -39.23
CA ASN A 141 -33.25 -8.08 -37.90
C ASN A 141 -32.07 -7.92 -36.93
N ASP A 142 -30.84 -7.78 -37.41
CA ASP A 142 -29.61 -7.78 -36.58
C ASP A 142 -29.26 -6.41 -35.96
N ALA A 143 -30.15 -5.43 -36.10
CA ALA A 143 -29.91 -4.07 -35.67
C ALA A 143 -30.16 -3.86 -34.16
N LYS A 144 -30.85 -4.77 -33.45
CA LYS A 144 -31.20 -4.55 -32.04
C LYS A 144 -30.10 -5.03 -31.10
N GLU A 145 -29.49 -6.17 -31.38
CA GLU A 145 -28.47 -6.80 -30.55
C GLU A 145 -27.12 -6.06 -30.70
N VAL A 146 -26.79 -5.59 -31.92
CA VAL A 146 -25.62 -4.71 -32.13
C VAL A 146 -25.83 -3.34 -31.48
N LYS A 147 -27.06 -2.81 -31.47
CA LYS A 147 -27.41 -1.60 -30.69
C LYS A 147 -27.26 -1.85 -29.19
N PHE A 148 -27.71 -3.01 -28.69
CA PHE A 148 -27.54 -3.41 -27.30
C PHE A 148 -26.07 -3.38 -26.90
N ILE A 149 -25.22 -4.04 -27.68
CA ILE A 149 -23.78 -4.14 -27.42
C ILE A 149 -23.14 -2.75 -27.41
N ASN A 150 -23.43 -1.91 -28.42
CA ASN A 150 -22.82 -0.59 -28.53
C ASN A 150 -23.30 0.36 -27.42
N LEU A 151 -24.61 0.38 -27.11
CA LEU A 151 -25.16 1.24 -26.06
C LEU A 151 -24.66 0.84 -24.67
N ASN A 152 -24.75 -0.45 -24.32
CA ASN A 152 -24.37 -0.89 -22.98
C ASN A 152 -22.84 -0.95 -22.82
N GLY A 153 -22.11 -1.39 -23.85
CA GLY A 153 -20.66 -1.55 -23.80
C GLY A 153 -19.83 -0.27 -24.02
N LEU A 154 -20.41 0.80 -24.58
CA LEU A 154 -19.77 2.13 -24.62
C LEU A 154 -20.33 3.11 -23.58
N SER A 155 -21.53 2.86 -23.03
CA SER A 155 -22.18 3.74 -22.04
C SER A 155 -22.41 3.02 -20.71
N GLN A 156 -23.55 2.35 -20.52
CA GLN A 156 -24.03 2.07 -19.16
C GLN A 156 -23.19 1.07 -18.38
N ILE A 157 -22.99 -0.14 -18.91
CA ILE A 157 -22.19 -1.18 -18.25
C ILE A 157 -20.74 -0.68 -18.12
N PHE A 158 -20.22 -0.04 -19.17
CA PHE A 158 -18.90 0.57 -19.16
C PHE A 158 -18.73 1.62 -18.03
N ASN A 159 -19.62 2.61 -17.96
CA ASN A 159 -19.59 3.66 -16.95
C ASN A 159 -19.76 3.09 -15.53
N TYR A 160 -20.59 2.06 -15.37
CA TYR A 160 -20.77 1.40 -14.08
C TYR A 160 -19.52 0.61 -13.66
N CYS A 161 -18.87 -0.12 -14.59
CA CYS A 161 -17.56 -0.76 -14.36
C CYS A 161 -16.51 0.28 -13.94
N ASN A 162 -16.40 1.39 -14.68
CA ASN A 162 -15.46 2.45 -14.39
C ASN A 162 -15.72 3.08 -13.00
N SER A 163 -16.99 3.43 -12.70
CA SER A 163 -17.38 3.94 -11.39
C SER A 163 -17.07 2.95 -10.26
N SER A 164 -17.27 1.65 -10.51
CA SER A 164 -16.94 0.59 -9.55
C SER A 164 -15.42 0.49 -9.31
N LEU A 165 -14.60 0.63 -10.36
CA LEU A 165 -13.14 0.70 -10.25
C LEU A 165 -12.68 1.91 -9.43
N TYR A 166 -13.27 3.08 -9.64
CA TYR A 166 -13.00 4.28 -8.84
C TYR A 166 -13.34 4.05 -7.37
N THR A 167 -14.56 3.58 -7.10
CA THR A 167 -15.05 3.33 -5.73
C THR A 167 -14.19 2.30 -5.01
N PHE A 168 -13.80 1.22 -5.69
CA PHE A 168 -12.94 0.19 -5.12
C PHE A 168 -11.52 0.69 -4.84
N THR A 169 -10.96 1.49 -5.75
CA THR A 169 -9.66 2.15 -5.56
C THR A 169 -9.69 3.07 -4.34
N ASP A 170 -10.72 3.90 -4.22
CA ASP A 170 -10.89 4.82 -3.09
C ASP A 170 -11.08 4.07 -1.77
N CYS A 171 -11.76 2.92 -1.78
CA CYS A 171 -11.86 2.05 -0.61
C CYS A 171 -10.48 1.53 -0.16
N ILE A 172 -9.68 0.94 -1.06
CA ILE A 172 -8.34 0.45 -0.71
C ILE A 172 -7.46 1.61 -0.20
N MET A 173 -7.55 2.77 -0.84
CA MET A 173 -6.86 3.98 -0.42
C MET A 173 -7.31 4.49 0.95
N ASN A 174 -8.56 4.29 1.35
CA ASN A 174 -9.07 4.64 2.67
C ASN A 174 -8.67 3.61 3.72
N ASN A 175 -8.69 2.31 3.40
CA ASN A 175 -8.20 1.25 4.29
C ASN A 175 -6.73 1.48 4.66
N SER A 176 -5.88 1.84 3.70
CA SER A 176 -4.47 2.18 3.97
C SER A 176 -4.30 3.41 4.89
N LYS A 177 -5.23 4.40 4.85
CA LYS A 177 -5.24 5.52 5.81
C LYS A 177 -5.72 5.10 7.20
N GLU A 178 -6.69 4.19 7.28
CA GLU A 178 -7.10 3.61 8.56
C GLU A 178 -5.96 2.83 9.19
N LEU A 179 -5.20 2.06 8.39
CA LEU A 179 -3.99 1.39 8.82
C LEU A 179 -2.97 2.39 9.38
N GLU A 180 -2.73 3.50 8.69
CA GLU A 180 -1.86 4.59 9.17
C GLU A 180 -2.29 5.07 10.56
N SER A 181 -3.59 5.32 10.75
CA SER A 181 -4.16 5.74 12.03
C SER A 181 -3.94 4.72 13.14
N TRP A 182 -4.24 3.43 12.88
CA TRP A 182 -4.03 2.35 13.84
C TRP A 182 -2.55 2.21 14.23
N MET A 183 -1.64 2.40 13.29
CA MET A 183 -0.22 2.29 13.59
C MET A 183 0.31 3.49 14.34
N ASN A 184 -0.17 4.69 14.03
CA ASN A 184 0.09 5.87 14.85
C ASN A 184 -0.34 5.65 16.31
N ILE A 185 -1.51 5.04 16.54
CA ILE A 185 -1.97 4.67 17.89
C ILE A 185 -1.02 3.65 18.54
N LEU A 186 -0.66 2.56 17.83
CA LEU A 186 0.24 1.52 18.36
C LEU A 186 1.63 2.08 18.70
N LEU A 187 2.11 3.07 17.95
CA LEU A 187 3.37 3.76 18.22
C LEU A 187 3.29 4.65 19.47
N VAL A 188 2.20 5.40 19.63
CA VAL A 188 1.97 6.19 20.85
C VAL A 188 1.94 5.27 22.07
N VAL A 189 1.28 4.12 21.98
CA VAL A 189 1.27 3.10 23.04
C VAL A 189 2.68 2.56 23.30
N GLY A 190 3.44 2.25 22.24
CA GLY A 190 4.84 1.79 22.35
C GLY A 190 5.75 2.82 23.04
N PHE A 191 5.65 4.09 22.67
CA PHE A 191 6.40 5.19 23.28
C PHE A 191 5.99 5.44 24.72
N ALA A 192 4.68 5.46 25.01
CA ALA A 192 4.17 5.60 26.38
C ALA A 192 4.71 4.48 27.28
N ASN A 193 4.73 3.24 26.80
CA ASN A 193 5.30 2.11 27.53
C ASN A 193 6.80 2.29 27.81
N LEU A 194 7.58 2.79 26.86
CA LEU A 194 9.00 3.12 27.08
C LEU A 194 9.17 4.18 28.17
N VAL A 195 8.36 5.25 28.15
CA VAL A 195 8.40 6.32 29.15
C VAL A 195 8.03 5.78 30.53
N ILE A 196 6.98 4.96 30.63
CA ILE A 196 6.58 4.32 31.90
C ILE A 196 7.71 3.43 32.44
N CYS A 197 8.34 2.62 31.59
CA CYS A 197 9.50 1.80 31.97
C CYS A 197 10.67 2.66 32.48
N LEU A 198 10.93 3.79 31.82
CA LEU A 198 11.98 4.73 32.22
C LEU A 198 11.67 5.38 33.58
N VAL A 199 10.42 5.79 33.83
CA VAL A 199 9.99 6.34 35.12
C VAL A 199 10.13 5.31 36.24
N ILE A 200 9.66 4.08 36.01
CA ILE A 200 9.76 2.97 36.99
C ILE A 200 11.23 2.68 37.32
N THR A 201 12.08 2.54 36.29
CA THR A 201 13.51 2.26 36.50
C THR A 201 14.23 3.41 37.21
N MET A 202 13.89 4.68 36.91
CA MET A 202 14.42 5.83 37.64
C MET A 202 13.97 5.85 39.11
N PHE A 203 12.70 5.51 39.38
CA PHE A 203 12.17 5.40 40.74
C PHE A 203 12.93 4.33 41.53
N PHE A 204 13.08 3.12 40.98
CA PHE A 204 13.83 2.04 41.63
C PHE A 204 15.31 2.39 41.80
N ALA A 205 15.96 3.02 40.82
CA ALA A 205 17.33 3.47 40.95
C ALA A 205 17.49 4.48 42.10
N ARG A 206 16.57 5.44 42.22
CA ARG A 206 16.57 6.40 43.32
C ARG A 206 16.34 5.72 44.67
N TYR A 207 15.39 4.79 44.74
CA TYR A 207 15.10 4.02 45.95
C TYR A 207 16.33 3.22 46.42
N SER A 208 16.97 2.48 45.52
CA SER A 208 18.17 1.69 45.83
C SER A 208 19.30 2.55 46.38
N ILE A 209 19.51 3.74 45.83
CA ILE A 209 20.57 4.65 46.30
C ILE A 209 20.24 5.22 47.69
N ILE A 210 18.98 5.58 47.95
CA ILE A 210 18.56 6.02 49.29
C ILE A 210 18.75 4.89 50.31
N ALA A 211 18.39 3.65 49.95
CA ALA A 211 18.55 2.48 50.79
C ALA A 211 20.03 2.19 51.09
N GLU A 212 20.91 2.21 50.07
CA GLU A 212 22.36 2.06 50.25
C GLU A 212 22.94 3.16 51.15
N ASN A 213 22.56 4.42 50.93
CA ASN A 213 23.01 5.55 51.76
C ASN A 213 22.57 5.40 53.21
N ASN A 214 21.33 4.99 53.44
CA ASN A 214 20.81 4.74 54.78
C ASN A 214 21.53 3.58 55.47
N LEU A 215 21.80 2.49 54.74
CA LEU A 215 22.58 1.35 55.24
C LEU A 215 23.99 1.80 55.63
N TRP A 216 24.69 2.51 54.74
CA TRP A 216 26.04 3.00 54.98
C TRP A 216 26.11 3.96 56.17
N ASN A 217 25.16 4.90 56.28
CA ASN A 217 25.08 5.82 57.40
C ASN A 217 24.79 5.11 58.72
N LYS A 218 23.95 4.06 58.72
CA LYS A 218 23.72 3.22 59.90
C LYS A 218 24.98 2.47 60.33
N ILE A 219 25.68 1.85 59.37
CA ILE A 219 26.97 1.16 59.61
C ILE A 219 27.98 2.15 60.20
N LYS A 220 28.12 3.34 59.61
CA LYS A 220 29.03 4.40 60.08
C LYS A 220 28.69 4.84 61.51
N LYS A 221 27.41 5.11 61.80
CA LYS A 221 26.96 5.54 63.13
C LYS A 221 27.24 4.46 64.19
N ASN A 222 26.98 3.19 63.87
CA ASN A 222 27.24 2.09 64.79
C ASN A 222 28.73 1.85 64.98
N ALA A 223 29.54 1.90 63.92
CA ALA A 223 30.99 1.80 64.00
C ALA A 223 31.59 2.91 64.89
N SER A 224 31.16 4.17 64.69
CA SER A 224 31.62 5.31 65.49
C SER A 224 31.26 5.16 66.97
N LYS A 225 30.00 4.80 67.27
CA LYS A 225 29.55 4.58 68.65
C LYS A 225 30.29 3.43 69.33
N ASN A 226 30.48 2.33 68.63
CA ASN A 226 31.20 1.17 69.17
C ASN A 226 32.69 1.47 69.34
N TYR A 227 33.30 2.24 68.45
CA TYR A 227 34.66 2.70 68.62
C TYR A 227 34.80 3.59 69.87
N GLU A 228 33.93 4.58 70.05
CA GLU A 228 33.92 5.41 71.27
C GLU A 228 33.72 4.57 72.53
N HIS A 229 32.80 3.61 72.50
CA HIS A 229 32.56 2.71 73.63
C HIS A 229 33.75 1.78 73.90
N LEU A 230 34.37 1.19 72.87
CA LEU A 230 35.56 0.34 73.03
C LEU A 230 36.73 1.17 73.57
N LYS A 231 36.97 2.33 72.97
CA LYS A 231 37.98 3.29 73.41
C LYS A 231 37.79 3.60 74.90
N LYS A 232 36.58 4.00 75.32
CA LYS A 232 36.25 4.26 76.73
C LYS A 232 36.51 3.04 77.62
N ASN A 233 36.04 1.85 77.24
CA ASN A 233 36.26 0.62 78.02
C ASN A 233 37.74 0.24 78.17
N TYR A 234 38.55 0.42 77.13
CA TYR A 234 39.99 0.19 77.21
C TYR A 234 40.66 1.21 78.12
N PHE A 235 40.24 2.48 78.07
CA PHE A 235 40.73 3.52 78.97
C PHE A 235 40.34 3.26 80.42
N ASP A 236 39.09 2.89 80.70
CA ASP A 236 38.63 2.56 82.06
C ASP A 236 39.50 1.43 82.65
N ARG A 237 39.78 0.38 81.86
CA ARG A 237 40.70 -0.70 82.25
C ARG A 237 42.14 -0.25 82.46
N LEU A 238 42.65 0.62 81.60
CA LEU A 238 44.03 1.12 81.69
C LEU A 238 44.20 2.02 82.93
N SER A 239 43.20 2.86 83.20
CA SER A 239 43.13 3.73 84.38
C SER A 239 43.08 2.91 85.67
N GLU A 240 42.29 1.83 85.69
CA GLU A 240 42.19 0.90 86.81
C GLU A 240 43.52 0.18 87.09
N MET A 241 44.25 -0.25 86.05
CA MET A 241 45.54 -0.94 86.21
C MET A 241 46.70 -0.01 86.59
N HIS A 242 46.70 1.25 86.15
CA HIS A 242 47.84 2.15 86.32
C HIS A 242 47.61 3.30 87.32
N GLY A 243 46.41 3.44 87.90
CA GLY A 243 46.11 4.39 88.97
C GLY A 243 46.25 5.88 88.59
N GLN A 244 46.34 6.20 87.30
CA GLN A 244 46.48 7.56 86.80
C GLN A 244 45.15 8.08 86.25
N ASN A 245 44.49 8.98 87.01
CA ASN A 245 43.15 9.48 86.69
C ASN A 245 43.10 10.56 85.60
N ASN A 246 44.23 11.04 85.05
CA ASN A 246 44.23 12.16 84.10
C ASN A 246 45.21 11.95 82.95
N ILE A 247 44.84 11.15 81.97
CA ILE A 247 45.48 11.16 80.66
C ILE A 247 44.63 12.02 79.73
N LEU A 248 44.94 13.32 79.66
CA LEU A 248 44.34 14.26 78.70
C LEU A 248 44.81 13.90 77.29
N PHE A 249 43.92 13.35 76.46
CA PHE A 249 44.19 13.18 75.04
C PHE A 249 43.58 14.30 74.22
N SER A 250 44.38 14.83 73.31
CA SER A 250 43.93 15.79 72.30
C SER A 250 42.82 15.18 71.45
N ASP A 251 41.85 16.03 71.10
CA ASP A 251 40.75 15.67 70.22
C ASP A 251 41.28 15.05 68.94
N THR A 252 41.11 13.73 68.82
CA THR A 252 41.33 13.03 67.57
C THR A 252 40.24 13.54 66.63
N LYS A 253 40.66 14.30 65.59
CA LYS A 253 39.80 14.92 64.57
C LYS A 253 38.53 14.10 64.37
N LYS A 254 37.37 14.72 64.63
CA LYS A 254 36.06 14.17 64.29
C LYS A 254 36.18 13.56 62.89
N ILE A 255 35.80 12.29 62.75
CA ILE A 255 35.67 11.58 61.48
C ILE A 255 34.43 12.15 60.75
N SER A 256 34.40 13.47 60.53
CA SER A 256 33.23 14.19 60.02
C SER A 256 33.24 14.33 58.49
N GLU A 257 34.32 13.97 57.81
CA GLU A 257 34.39 14.04 56.34
C GLU A 257 34.76 12.70 55.74
N ILE A 258 33.82 11.75 55.81
CA ILE A 258 33.82 10.60 54.90
C ILE A 258 32.54 10.75 54.09
N GLY A 259 32.74 11.09 52.82
CA GLY A 259 31.74 11.69 51.92
C GLY A 259 30.50 10.83 51.66
N ASN A 260 29.41 11.52 51.35
CA ASN A 260 28.16 10.90 50.90
C ASN A 260 28.39 10.11 49.62
N PHE A 261 27.72 8.97 49.51
CA PHE A 261 27.65 8.17 48.30
C PHE A 261 26.96 8.98 47.18
N LYS A 262 27.76 9.58 46.29
CA LYS A 262 27.28 10.30 45.11
C LYS A 262 27.55 9.46 43.87
N ASN A 263 26.68 8.49 43.56
CA ASN A 263 26.80 7.67 42.33
C ASN A 263 25.49 7.59 41.50
N HIS A 264 24.56 8.54 41.66
CA HIS A 264 23.32 8.61 40.87
C HIS A 264 23.56 8.63 39.35
N TRP A 265 24.66 9.24 38.91
CA TRP A 265 24.99 9.40 37.49
C TRP A 265 25.21 8.07 36.76
N LYS A 266 25.73 7.04 37.45
CA LYS A 266 26.04 5.74 36.83
C LYS A 266 24.78 5.00 36.39
N TYR A 267 23.73 5.05 37.20
CA TYR A 267 22.43 4.45 36.88
C TYR A 267 21.72 5.23 35.76
N PHE A 268 21.74 6.57 35.86
CA PHE A 268 21.10 7.44 34.89
C PHE A 268 21.71 7.30 33.48
N TRP A 269 23.04 7.34 33.37
CA TRP A 269 23.72 7.21 32.08
C TRP A 269 23.43 5.87 31.40
N ARG A 270 23.45 4.75 32.14
CA ARG A 270 23.18 3.41 31.59
C ARG A 270 21.77 3.28 31.03
N ASN A 271 20.77 3.76 31.77
CA ASN A 271 19.38 3.78 31.31
C ASN A 271 19.18 4.74 30.12
N SER A 272 19.92 5.85 30.09
CA SER A 272 19.89 6.78 28.96
C SER A 272 20.42 6.13 27.69
N VAL A 273 21.48 5.31 27.75
CA VAL A 273 22.01 4.59 26.57
C VAL A 273 20.96 3.63 25.99
N TYR A 274 20.28 2.85 26.83
CA TYR A 274 19.20 1.97 26.37
C TYR A 274 18.03 2.77 25.77
N PHE A 275 17.66 3.88 26.41
CA PHE A 275 16.58 4.74 25.93
C PHE A 275 16.91 5.38 24.58
N ILE A 276 18.14 5.86 24.39
CA ILE A 276 18.61 6.42 23.11
C ILE A 276 18.58 5.34 22.01
N LEU A 277 19.03 4.12 22.31
CA LEU A 277 18.97 3.00 21.36
C LEU A 277 17.52 2.67 20.96
N ALA A 278 16.62 2.60 21.95
CA ALA A 278 15.20 2.35 21.71
C ALA A 278 14.56 3.49 20.89
N LEU A 279 14.87 4.74 21.22
CA LEU A 279 14.37 5.91 20.49
C LEU A 279 14.86 5.91 19.04
N ALA A 280 16.13 5.62 18.80
CA ALA A 280 16.69 5.52 17.45
C ALA A 280 16.00 4.40 16.64
N PHE A 281 15.78 3.23 17.25
CA PHE A 281 15.04 2.14 16.64
C PHE A 281 13.61 2.55 16.25
N PHE A 282 12.89 3.22 17.16
CA PHE A 282 11.53 3.70 16.89
C PHE A 282 11.50 4.76 15.79
N LEU A 283 12.42 5.72 15.79
CA LEU A 283 12.49 6.77 14.77
C LEU A 283 12.75 6.17 13.37
N VAL A 284 13.72 5.26 13.24
CA VAL A 284 14.03 4.63 11.95
C VAL A 284 12.86 3.77 11.45
N ASN A 285 12.25 2.98 12.33
CA ASN A 285 11.12 2.14 11.92
C ASN A 285 9.90 2.98 11.53
N TYR A 286 9.61 4.04 12.27
CA TYR A 286 8.43 4.86 12.01
C TYR A 286 8.61 5.82 10.83
N LEU A 287 9.57 6.74 10.93
CA LEU A 287 9.70 7.86 9.99
C LEU A 287 10.17 7.41 8.61
N TYR A 288 10.89 6.28 8.54
CA TYR A 288 11.44 5.81 7.28
C TYR A 288 10.68 4.59 6.78
N LEU A 289 10.70 3.47 7.50
CA LEU A 289 10.20 2.21 6.95
C LEU A 289 8.67 2.15 6.91
N TYR A 290 8.01 2.52 8.01
CA TYR A 290 6.56 2.43 8.13
C TYR A 290 5.86 3.47 7.26
N GLN A 291 6.29 4.73 7.32
CA GLN A 291 5.73 5.80 6.49
C GLN A 291 5.84 5.48 5.00
N ASN A 292 7.00 5.00 4.53
CA ASN A 292 7.16 4.58 3.13
C ASN A 292 6.22 3.41 2.80
N CYS A 293 6.03 2.45 3.71
CA CYS A 293 5.15 1.31 3.47
C CYS A 293 3.68 1.73 3.31
N VAL A 294 3.19 2.64 4.15
CA VAL A 294 1.84 3.21 4.05
C VAL A 294 1.69 4.02 2.77
N GLU A 295 2.65 4.89 2.46
CA GLU A 295 2.63 5.68 1.23
C GLU A 295 2.57 4.77 -0.01
N TYR A 296 3.34 3.67 -0.02
CA TYR A 296 3.33 2.69 -1.10
C TYR A 296 2.00 1.95 -1.22
N LEU A 297 1.40 1.54 -0.10
CA LEU A 297 0.06 0.94 -0.06
C LEU A 297 -1.00 1.91 -0.60
N HIS A 298 -0.88 3.20 -0.27
CA HIS A 298 -1.80 4.23 -0.73
C HIS A 298 -1.66 4.53 -2.22
N LEU A 299 -0.44 4.56 -2.74
CA LEU A 299 -0.14 4.90 -4.13
C LEU A 299 -0.40 3.75 -5.11
N ARG A 300 -0.16 2.49 -4.71
CA ARG A 300 -0.33 1.29 -5.56
C ARG A 300 -1.69 1.20 -6.28
N PRO A 301 -2.85 1.27 -5.61
CA PRO A 301 -4.14 1.12 -6.29
C PRO A 301 -4.40 2.27 -7.27
N SER A 302 -3.97 3.48 -6.94
CA SER A 302 -4.06 4.64 -7.85
C SER A 302 -3.18 4.47 -9.09
N LEU A 303 -1.96 3.94 -8.95
CA LEU A 303 -1.07 3.63 -10.08
C LEU A 303 -1.70 2.59 -11.01
N LEU A 304 -2.15 1.46 -10.46
CA LEU A 304 -2.77 0.37 -11.22
C LEU A 304 -4.02 0.86 -11.96
N ARG A 305 -4.92 1.58 -11.28
CA ARG A 305 -6.11 2.17 -11.91
C ARG A 305 -5.73 3.08 -13.08
N THR A 306 -4.69 3.90 -12.93
CA THR A 306 -4.27 4.84 -13.98
C THR A 306 -3.77 4.11 -15.22
N ILE A 307 -3.00 3.04 -15.06
CA ILE A 307 -2.51 2.21 -16.17
C ILE A 307 -3.68 1.50 -16.87
N ILE A 308 -4.57 0.85 -16.10
CA ILE A 308 -5.77 0.16 -16.61
C ILE A 308 -6.68 1.13 -17.36
N ASN A 309 -6.99 2.28 -16.78
CA ASN A 309 -7.82 3.31 -17.41
C ASN A 309 -7.17 3.86 -18.69
N SER A 310 -5.84 3.98 -18.74
CA SER A 310 -5.14 4.40 -19.97
C SER A 310 -5.38 3.40 -21.10
N GLN A 311 -5.23 2.10 -20.82
CA GLN A 311 -5.48 1.02 -21.79
C GLN A 311 -6.91 1.09 -22.38
N VAL A 312 -7.91 1.31 -21.52
CA VAL A 312 -9.32 1.49 -21.90
C VAL A 312 -9.51 2.76 -22.75
N LEU A 313 -8.87 3.87 -22.35
CA LEU A 313 -8.98 5.13 -23.08
C LEU A 313 -8.39 5.05 -24.51
N TYR A 314 -7.38 4.23 -24.79
CA TYR A 314 -6.91 4.01 -26.18
C TYR A 314 -7.97 3.34 -27.06
N LYS A 315 -8.74 2.40 -26.51
CA LYS A 315 -9.85 1.78 -27.25
C LYS A 315 -10.96 2.79 -27.50
N SER A 316 -11.24 3.61 -26.49
CA SER A 316 -12.16 4.75 -26.61
C SER A 316 -11.70 5.74 -27.70
N LEU A 317 -10.39 5.98 -27.81
CA LEU A 317 -9.81 6.87 -28.81
C LEU A 317 -10.15 6.40 -30.23
N ILE A 318 -10.02 5.10 -30.52
CA ILE A 318 -10.38 4.56 -31.84
C ILE A 318 -11.86 4.79 -32.14
N VAL A 319 -12.73 4.48 -31.17
CA VAL A 319 -14.19 4.63 -31.32
C VAL A 319 -14.53 6.07 -31.67
N TRP A 320 -14.11 7.04 -30.85
CA TRP A 320 -14.49 8.43 -31.05
C TRP A 320 -13.81 9.07 -32.25
N THR A 321 -12.61 8.62 -32.63
CA THR A 321 -11.97 9.01 -33.90
C THR A 321 -12.79 8.54 -35.09
N SER A 322 -13.26 7.28 -35.07
CA SER A 322 -14.09 6.75 -36.16
C SER A 322 -15.44 7.47 -36.26
N GLU A 323 -16.11 7.69 -35.14
CA GLU A 323 -17.42 8.33 -35.10
C GLU A 323 -17.36 9.79 -35.51
N PHE A 324 -16.28 10.49 -35.16
CA PHE A 324 -16.08 11.87 -35.60
C PHE A 324 -15.95 11.97 -37.12
N SER A 325 -15.13 11.11 -37.75
CA SER A 325 -14.92 11.15 -39.20
C SER A 325 -16.13 10.65 -40.02
N ILE A 326 -16.95 9.76 -39.46
CA ILE A 326 -18.18 9.30 -40.13
C ILE A 326 -19.43 10.07 -39.68
N SER A 327 -19.28 11.13 -38.88
CA SER A 327 -20.38 11.86 -38.20
C SER A 327 -21.49 12.34 -39.15
N THR A 328 -21.17 12.61 -40.41
CA THR A 328 -22.15 13.05 -41.44
C THR A 328 -22.80 11.89 -42.21
N THR A 329 -22.41 10.64 -41.94
CA THR A 329 -22.92 9.45 -42.64
C THR A 329 -24.11 8.83 -41.90
N PRO A 330 -25.04 8.15 -42.59
CA PRO A 330 -26.17 7.46 -41.94
C PRO A 330 -25.77 6.34 -40.98
N ILE A 331 -24.50 5.92 -41.01
CA ILE A 331 -23.98 4.83 -40.19
C ILE A 331 -23.56 5.37 -38.81
N ALA A 332 -23.28 6.68 -38.64
CA ALA A 332 -22.84 7.31 -37.40
C ALA A 332 -23.73 6.99 -36.19
N LEU A 333 -23.14 6.87 -34.99
CA LEU A 333 -23.87 6.51 -33.76
C LEU A 333 -25.09 7.39 -33.47
N PRO A 334 -25.07 8.74 -33.61
CA PRO A 334 -26.26 9.57 -33.36
C PRO A 334 -27.45 9.22 -34.24
N ILE A 335 -27.17 8.81 -35.48
CA ILE A 335 -28.18 8.47 -36.48
C ILE A 335 -28.61 7.01 -36.29
N TYR A 336 -27.66 6.11 -36.04
CA TYR A 336 -27.90 4.69 -35.80
C TYR A 336 -28.70 4.43 -34.51
N LEU A 337 -28.44 5.20 -33.46
CA LEU A 337 -29.09 5.13 -32.15
C LEU A 337 -30.24 6.15 -32.00
N SER A 338 -30.81 6.63 -33.11
CA SER A 338 -31.86 7.66 -33.12
C SER A 338 -32.92 7.43 -32.03
N GLY A 339 -33.07 8.38 -31.12
CA GLY A 339 -34.01 8.32 -29.98
C GLY A 339 -33.36 7.99 -28.62
N VAL A 340 -32.17 7.36 -28.63
CA VAL A 340 -31.42 6.93 -27.44
C VAL A 340 -29.92 7.16 -27.67
N TYR A 341 -29.48 8.43 -27.66
CA TYR A 341 -28.05 8.78 -27.78
C TYR A 341 -27.55 9.31 -26.43
N PRO A 342 -26.89 8.47 -25.60
CA PRO A 342 -26.48 8.86 -24.23
C PRO A 342 -25.13 9.60 -24.20
N PHE A 343 -24.58 9.98 -25.34
CA PHE A 343 -23.25 10.56 -25.46
C PHE A 343 -23.32 12.05 -25.78
N SER A 344 -22.26 12.78 -25.41
CA SER A 344 -22.00 14.11 -25.95
C SER A 344 -21.69 14.04 -27.45
N ASN A 345 -21.55 15.19 -28.11
CA ASN A 345 -21.09 15.19 -29.51
C ASN A 345 -19.72 14.50 -29.66
N GLU A 346 -19.47 13.94 -30.83
CA GLU A 346 -18.34 13.04 -31.11
C GLU A 346 -17.01 13.76 -30.85
N LEU A 347 -16.92 15.03 -31.24
CA LEU A 347 -15.75 15.87 -31.01
C LEU A 347 -15.48 16.10 -29.52
N SER A 348 -16.51 16.36 -28.70
CA SER A 348 -16.32 16.51 -27.26
C SER A 348 -15.91 15.18 -26.62
N CYS A 349 -16.47 14.06 -27.06
CA CYS A 349 -16.06 12.75 -26.58
C CYS A 349 -14.59 12.46 -26.91
N LEU A 350 -14.17 12.75 -28.16
CA LEU A 350 -12.78 12.63 -28.60
C LEU A 350 -11.83 13.52 -27.76
N ASN A 351 -12.18 14.80 -27.59
CA ASN A 351 -11.40 15.74 -26.77
C ASN A 351 -11.26 15.26 -25.31
N ASN A 352 -12.35 14.74 -24.74
CA ASN A 352 -12.35 14.22 -23.38
C ASN A 352 -11.43 13.01 -23.24
N VAL A 353 -11.45 12.07 -24.18
CA VAL A 353 -10.56 10.91 -24.18
C VAL A 353 -9.09 11.34 -24.29
N ILE A 354 -8.77 12.23 -25.23
CA ILE A 354 -7.40 12.73 -25.42
C ILE A 354 -6.89 13.45 -24.17
N SER A 355 -7.71 14.32 -23.57
CA SER A 355 -7.33 15.01 -22.34
C SER A 355 -7.11 14.03 -21.17
N SER A 356 -7.92 12.98 -21.10
CA SER A 356 -7.82 11.94 -20.06
C SER A 356 -6.59 11.05 -20.25
N LEU A 357 -6.22 10.74 -21.50
CA LEU A 357 -4.99 10.01 -21.83
C LEU A 357 -3.75 10.82 -21.40
N LEU A 358 -3.67 12.08 -21.81
CA LEU A 358 -2.54 12.97 -21.46
C LEU A 358 -2.40 13.16 -19.94
N ASN A 359 -3.53 13.24 -19.22
CA ASN A 359 -3.53 13.31 -17.77
C ASN A 359 -3.08 12.00 -17.13
N SER A 360 -3.55 10.85 -17.60
CA SER A 360 -3.14 9.54 -17.08
C SER A 360 -1.64 9.31 -17.29
N GLU A 361 -1.09 9.65 -18.45
CA GLU A 361 0.35 9.57 -18.70
C GLU A 361 1.15 10.48 -17.78
N ARG A 362 0.68 11.72 -17.57
CA ARG A 362 1.32 12.65 -16.63
C ARG A 362 1.32 12.09 -15.21
N GLU A 363 0.22 11.47 -14.79
CA GLU A 363 0.14 10.81 -13.48
C GLU A 363 1.11 9.63 -13.38
N ILE A 364 1.20 8.76 -14.38
CA ILE A 364 2.16 7.63 -14.37
C ILE A 364 3.62 8.13 -14.22
N ARG A 365 3.97 9.25 -14.86
CA ARG A 365 5.31 9.88 -14.74
C ARG A 365 5.54 10.62 -13.42
N ASN A 366 4.56 10.71 -12.54
CA ASN A 366 4.70 11.42 -11.29
C ASN A 366 5.79 10.76 -10.44
N LYS A 367 6.74 11.59 -9.94
CA LYS A 367 7.88 11.13 -9.13
C LYS A 367 7.46 10.29 -7.92
N LYS A 368 6.26 10.48 -7.40
CA LYS A 368 5.69 9.68 -6.29
C LYS A 368 5.62 8.18 -6.60
N TYR A 369 5.45 7.77 -7.86
CA TYR A 369 5.36 6.35 -8.25
C TYR A 369 6.72 5.72 -8.54
N SER A 370 7.78 6.50 -8.74
CA SER A 370 9.12 5.98 -9.05
C SER A 370 9.64 4.92 -8.07
N PRO A 371 9.42 5.02 -6.74
CA PRO A 371 9.87 3.98 -5.81
C PRO A 371 9.11 2.65 -5.90
N LEU A 372 7.97 2.63 -6.61
CA LEU A 372 7.11 1.45 -6.79
C LEU A 372 7.38 0.71 -8.11
N LEU A 373 8.17 1.30 -9.00
CA LEU A 373 8.36 0.84 -10.37
C LEU A 373 9.80 0.35 -10.56
N SER A 374 9.98 -0.78 -11.24
CA SER A 374 11.32 -1.26 -11.61
C SER A 374 11.89 -0.55 -12.83
N ASP A 375 13.19 -0.75 -13.04
CA ASP A 375 13.85 -0.35 -14.29
C ASP A 375 13.19 -1.02 -15.50
N LYS A 376 12.76 -2.28 -15.36
CA LYS A 376 12.06 -3.01 -16.42
C LYS A 376 10.71 -2.40 -16.78
N PHE A 377 9.94 -1.90 -15.79
CA PHE A 377 8.73 -1.13 -16.08
C PHE A 377 9.08 0.13 -16.89
N SER A 378 10.15 0.84 -16.49
CA SER A 378 10.61 2.03 -17.18
C SER A 378 11.07 1.73 -18.62
N GLU A 379 11.73 0.60 -18.84
CA GLU A 379 12.09 0.11 -20.19
C GLU A 379 10.84 -0.11 -21.05
N VAL A 380 9.80 -0.81 -20.56
CA VAL A 380 8.56 -1.02 -21.34
C VAL A 380 7.81 0.30 -21.60
N PHE A 381 7.82 1.20 -20.61
CA PHE A 381 7.07 2.44 -20.69
C PHE A 381 7.73 3.49 -21.59
N TYR A 382 9.06 3.63 -21.53
CA TYR A 382 9.81 4.67 -22.25
C TYR A 382 10.62 4.15 -23.44
N GLU A 383 10.95 2.87 -23.47
CA GLU A 383 11.86 2.26 -24.44
C GLU A 383 11.19 1.13 -25.22
N ASN A 384 11.84 0.72 -26.30
CA ASN A 384 11.27 -0.22 -27.28
C ASN A 384 11.08 -1.63 -26.69
N THR A 385 9.86 -2.14 -26.73
CA THR A 385 9.54 -3.55 -26.47
C THR A 385 9.18 -4.31 -27.75
N ARG A 386 10.20 -4.61 -28.57
CA ARG A 386 10.15 -5.52 -29.74
C ARG A 386 9.23 -5.08 -30.90
N ASN A 387 9.56 -5.61 -32.09
CA ASN A 387 8.95 -5.42 -33.42
C ASN A 387 7.43 -5.74 -33.52
N ILE A 388 6.55 -5.06 -32.79
CA ILE A 388 5.10 -5.37 -32.78
C ILE A 388 4.28 -4.24 -33.45
N ALA A 389 4.67 -2.96 -33.33
CA ALA A 389 4.04 -1.84 -34.03
C ALA A 389 4.98 -0.61 -34.16
N LYS A 390 4.95 0.09 -35.31
CA LYS A 390 5.81 1.28 -35.56
C LYS A 390 5.59 2.42 -34.56
N ILE A 391 4.36 2.55 -34.04
CA ILE A 391 4.00 3.58 -33.07
C ILE A 391 4.52 3.24 -31.65
N GLY A 392 4.71 1.95 -31.35
CA GLY A 392 5.31 1.47 -30.10
C GLY A 392 6.83 1.38 -30.10
N ASP A 393 7.49 1.71 -31.21
CA ASP A 393 8.96 1.60 -31.37
C ASP A 393 9.76 2.45 -30.37
N TYR A 394 9.09 3.39 -29.68
CA TYR A 394 9.66 4.28 -28.67
C TYR A 394 8.93 4.15 -27.31
N GLY A 395 8.36 2.98 -27.03
CA GLY A 395 7.67 2.69 -25.76
C GLY A 395 6.22 3.16 -25.72
N VAL A 396 5.48 2.65 -24.73
CA VAL A 396 4.04 2.91 -24.55
C VAL A 396 3.74 4.40 -24.36
N TYR A 397 4.63 5.14 -23.71
CA TYR A 397 4.49 6.58 -23.53
C TYR A 397 4.50 7.34 -24.86
N THR A 398 5.45 7.03 -25.75
CA THR A 398 5.55 7.72 -27.04
C THR A 398 4.37 7.37 -27.93
N ALA A 399 3.93 6.11 -27.92
CA ALA A 399 2.72 5.69 -28.59
C ALA A 399 1.52 6.52 -28.11
N GLY A 400 1.42 6.68 -26.79
CA GLY A 400 0.35 7.43 -26.17
C GLY A 400 0.31 8.93 -26.47
N ALA A 401 1.47 9.54 -26.68
CA ALA A 401 1.57 10.90 -27.17
C ALA A 401 1.22 11.03 -28.67
N LEU A 402 1.59 10.05 -29.50
CA LEU A 402 1.44 10.11 -30.97
C LEU A 402 0.02 9.76 -31.45
N LEU A 403 -0.63 8.77 -30.83
CA LEU A 403 -1.94 8.28 -31.25
C LEU A 403 -3.03 9.37 -31.26
N PRO A 404 -3.12 10.27 -30.26
CA PRO A 404 -4.01 11.42 -30.32
C PRO A 404 -3.76 12.35 -31.51
N PHE A 405 -2.49 12.58 -31.89
CA PHE A 405 -2.17 13.40 -33.05
C PHE A 405 -2.56 12.73 -34.35
N GLU A 406 -2.30 11.42 -34.47
CA GLU A 406 -2.72 10.65 -35.64
C GLU A 406 -4.24 10.60 -35.78
N ALA A 407 -4.96 10.47 -34.67
CA ALA A 407 -6.42 10.53 -34.63
C ALA A 407 -6.97 11.86 -35.17
N TYR A 408 -6.39 13.00 -34.77
CA TYR A 408 -6.76 14.31 -35.33
C TYR A 408 -6.36 14.47 -36.80
N TYR A 409 -5.16 13.99 -37.16
CA TYR A 409 -4.64 14.13 -38.51
C TYR A 409 -5.48 13.36 -39.54
N LEU A 410 -5.93 12.15 -39.17
CA LEU A 410 -6.83 11.31 -39.97
C LEU A 410 -8.10 12.04 -40.41
N ASP A 411 -8.65 12.87 -39.52
CA ASP A 411 -9.86 13.61 -39.80
C ASP A 411 -9.59 14.87 -40.65
N PHE A 412 -8.58 15.66 -40.28
CA PHE A 412 -8.30 16.93 -40.93
C PHE A 412 -7.76 16.78 -42.37
N SER A 413 -7.13 15.65 -42.68
CA SER A 413 -6.43 15.43 -43.95
C SER A 413 -7.35 15.04 -45.12
N GLY A 414 -8.61 14.65 -44.87
CA GLY A 414 -9.58 14.33 -45.92
C GLY A 414 -9.10 13.23 -46.88
N LEU A 415 -8.31 12.28 -46.40
CA LEU A 415 -7.64 11.26 -47.21
C LEU A 415 -8.64 10.34 -47.91
N ASP A 416 -8.47 10.13 -49.22
CA ASP A 416 -9.24 9.16 -50.01
C ASP A 416 -9.12 7.71 -49.46
N ASN A 417 -8.04 7.40 -48.74
CA ASN A 417 -7.77 6.08 -48.11
C ASN A 417 -8.06 6.05 -46.59
N TYR A 418 -8.98 6.88 -46.09
CA TYR A 418 -9.30 6.97 -44.66
C TYR A 418 -9.47 5.60 -43.96
N LEU A 419 -10.22 4.67 -44.57
CA LEU A 419 -10.50 3.35 -43.99
C LEU A 419 -9.25 2.49 -43.80
N GLU A 420 -8.29 2.59 -44.72
CA GLU A 420 -7.03 1.82 -44.65
C GLU A 420 -6.13 2.36 -43.53
N VAL A 421 -6.05 3.69 -43.41
CA VAL A 421 -5.23 4.34 -42.37
C VAL A 421 -5.86 4.17 -40.98
N TRP A 422 -7.19 4.28 -40.88
CA TRP A 422 -7.92 3.97 -39.66
C TRP A 422 -7.72 2.50 -39.23
N PHE A 423 -7.76 1.55 -40.17
CA PHE A 423 -7.50 0.16 -39.84
C PHE A 423 -6.07 -0.09 -39.38
N LYS A 424 -5.09 0.62 -39.95
CA LYS A 424 -3.72 0.58 -39.48
C LYS A 424 -3.64 1.06 -38.02
N LEU A 425 -4.34 2.14 -37.68
CA LEU A 425 -4.46 2.65 -36.31
C LEU A 425 -5.09 1.62 -35.35
N VAL A 426 -6.17 0.94 -35.77
CA VAL A 426 -6.80 -0.15 -35.00
C VAL A 426 -5.80 -1.27 -34.70
N LYS A 427 -5.05 -1.73 -35.72
CA LYS A 427 -4.03 -2.78 -35.55
C LYS A 427 -2.92 -2.33 -34.60
N GLU A 428 -2.46 -1.08 -34.72
CA GLU A 428 -1.40 -0.53 -33.87
C GLU A 428 -1.86 -0.37 -32.40
N ILE A 429 -3.10 0.05 -32.14
CA ILE A 429 -3.65 0.13 -30.79
C ILE A 429 -3.92 -1.25 -30.18
N ASN A 430 -4.44 -2.21 -30.97
CA ASN A 430 -4.61 -3.58 -30.47
C ASN A 430 -3.27 -4.25 -30.17
N ALA A 431 -2.19 -3.91 -30.88
CA ALA A 431 -0.85 -4.34 -30.55
C ALA A 431 -0.33 -3.75 -29.23
N LEU A 432 -0.75 -2.53 -28.85
CA LEU A 432 -0.42 -1.94 -27.55
C LEU A 432 -1.15 -2.62 -26.38
N ASP A 433 -2.25 -3.36 -26.65
CA ASP A 433 -3.03 -4.03 -25.60
C ASP A 433 -2.16 -5.02 -24.80
N SER A 434 -1.27 -5.77 -25.47
CA SER A 434 -0.33 -6.69 -24.80
C SER A 434 0.78 -5.99 -24.01
N GLU A 435 1.20 -4.80 -24.45
CA GLU A 435 2.20 -4.00 -23.73
C GLU A 435 1.59 -3.38 -22.47
N TYR A 436 0.33 -2.92 -22.54
CA TYR A 436 -0.40 -2.48 -21.35
C TYR A 436 -0.67 -3.62 -20.37
N ASP A 437 -1.04 -4.82 -20.85
CA ASP A 437 -1.17 -5.99 -19.98
C ASP A 437 0.15 -6.31 -19.25
N LEU A 438 1.29 -6.22 -19.97
CA LEU A 438 2.62 -6.36 -19.36
C LEU A 438 2.91 -5.24 -18.35
N LEU A 439 2.55 -3.99 -18.62
CA LEU A 439 2.73 -2.87 -17.69
C LEU A 439 1.88 -3.03 -16.42
N VAL A 440 0.65 -3.53 -16.52
CA VAL A 440 -0.20 -3.83 -15.36
C VAL A 440 0.45 -4.91 -14.50
N ASP A 441 0.89 -6.01 -15.11
CA ASP A 441 1.55 -7.12 -14.41
C ASP A 441 2.87 -6.68 -13.74
N LEU A 442 3.66 -5.85 -14.43
CA LEU A 442 4.90 -5.29 -13.88
C LEU A 442 4.61 -4.32 -12.73
N ALA A 443 3.66 -3.39 -12.90
CA ALA A 443 3.30 -2.44 -11.85
C ALA A 443 2.77 -3.15 -10.59
N ASP A 444 1.95 -4.18 -10.76
CA ASP A 444 1.42 -4.96 -9.64
C ASP A 444 2.53 -5.68 -8.88
N LYS A 445 3.38 -6.40 -9.61
CA LYS A 445 4.51 -7.15 -9.03
C LYS A 445 5.56 -6.23 -8.40
N ASP A 446 5.93 -5.14 -9.08
CA ASP A 446 6.97 -4.22 -8.62
C ASP A 446 6.53 -3.47 -7.37
N SER A 447 5.29 -2.97 -7.36
CA SER A 447 4.74 -2.29 -6.19
C SER A 447 4.58 -3.24 -5.00
N GLN A 448 4.14 -4.49 -5.23
CA GLN A 448 4.10 -5.51 -4.17
C GLN A 448 5.51 -5.82 -3.64
N ASN A 449 6.50 -5.95 -4.51
CA ASN A 449 7.89 -6.19 -4.12
C ASN A 449 8.46 -5.01 -3.31
N ALA A 450 8.16 -3.77 -3.69
CA ALA A 450 8.59 -2.57 -2.97
C ALA A 450 8.00 -2.57 -1.54
N ILE A 451 6.71 -2.88 -1.38
CA ILE A 451 6.04 -3.00 -0.08
C ILE A 451 6.67 -4.13 0.75
N MET A 452 6.85 -5.32 0.15
CA MET A 452 7.46 -6.48 0.82
C MET A 452 8.91 -6.23 1.21
N GLN A 453 9.64 -5.43 0.45
CA GLN A 453 11.00 -5.01 0.79
C GLN A 453 11.01 -4.11 2.04
N GLN A 454 10.08 -3.15 2.15
CA GLN A 454 9.94 -2.35 3.37
C GLN A 454 9.63 -3.23 4.59
N LEU A 455 8.69 -4.17 4.47
CA LEU A 455 8.39 -5.15 5.52
C LEU A 455 9.62 -5.97 5.94
N ARG A 456 10.42 -6.43 4.97
CA ARG A 456 11.68 -7.15 5.25
C ARG A 456 12.67 -6.26 6.00
N TRP A 457 12.79 -4.98 5.65
CA TRP A 457 13.64 -4.04 6.38
C TRP A 457 13.16 -3.80 7.82
N ILE A 458 11.85 -3.74 8.05
CA ILE A 458 11.28 -3.64 9.40
C ILE A 458 11.68 -4.89 10.22
N ALA A 459 11.55 -6.08 9.64
CA ALA A 459 11.98 -7.33 10.30
C ALA A 459 13.49 -7.36 10.61
N ILE A 460 14.33 -6.92 9.66
CA ILE A 460 15.79 -6.86 9.84
C ILE A 460 16.16 -5.87 10.95
N THR A 461 15.60 -4.66 10.94
CA THR A 461 15.90 -3.66 11.98
C THR A 461 15.44 -4.12 13.36
N LEU A 462 14.33 -4.85 13.46
CA LEU A 462 13.90 -5.50 14.70
C LEU A 462 14.94 -6.53 15.16
N GLY A 463 15.42 -7.40 14.26
CA GLY A 463 16.45 -8.38 14.56
C GLY A 463 17.73 -7.73 15.11
N ILE A 464 18.17 -6.64 14.48
CA ILE A 464 19.34 -5.85 14.93
C ILE A 464 19.07 -5.26 16.32
N PHE A 465 17.89 -4.67 16.55
CA PHE A 465 17.55 -4.10 17.86
C PHE A 465 17.54 -5.15 18.98
N ILE A 466 17.06 -6.36 18.70
CA ILE A 466 17.09 -7.49 19.63
C ILE A 466 18.53 -7.85 19.98
N VAL A 467 19.40 -8.04 18.98
CA VAL A 467 20.81 -8.39 19.19
C VAL A 467 21.54 -7.30 19.96
N CYS A 468 21.34 -6.02 19.60
CA CYS A 468 21.91 -4.89 20.33
C CYS A 468 21.44 -4.83 21.78
N SER A 469 20.16 -5.09 22.04
CA SER A 469 19.61 -5.13 23.40
C SER A 469 20.24 -6.25 24.24
N TRP A 470 20.47 -7.43 23.64
CA TRP A 470 21.16 -8.54 24.29
C TRP A 470 22.60 -8.19 24.64
N ILE A 471 23.35 -7.62 23.69
CA ILE A 471 24.74 -7.18 23.92
C ILE A 471 24.78 -6.15 25.06
N LEU A 472 23.86 -5.18 25.05
CA LEU A 472 23.77 -4.14 26.07
C LEU A 472 23.44 -4.74 27.45
N TYR A 473 22.59 -5.76 27.52
CA TYR A 473 22.32 -6.49 28.75
C TYR A 473 23.57 -7.23 29.29
N PHE A 474 24.21 -8.08 28.47
CA PHE A 474 25.32 -8.93 28.92
C PHE A 474 26.62 -8.16 29.17
N VAL A 475 26.95 -7.18 28.32
CA VAL A 475 28.22 -6.43 28.40
C VAL A 475 28.10 -5.21 29.30
N PHE A 476 26.93 -4.57 29.34
CA PHE A 476 26.73 -3.35 30.10
C PHE A 476 26.05 -3.64 31.44
N TYR A 477 24.81 -4.13 31.44
CA TYR A 477 24.01 -4.22 32.67
C TYR A 477 24.47 -5.32 33.63
N LEU A 478 24.71 -6.54 33.15
CA LEU A 478 25.10 -7.67 33.98
C LEU A 478 26.36 -7.43 34.83
N PRO A 479 27.51 -6.98 34.27
CA PRO A 479 28.70 -6.73 35.08
C PRO A 479 28.52 -5.58 36.07
N PHE A 480 27.60 -4.65 35.80
CA PHE A 480 27.26 -3.60 36.75
C PHE A 480 26.45 -4.14 37.93
N LEU A 481 25.42 -4.95 37.67
CA LEU A 481 24.62 -5.59 38.71
C LEU A 481 25.50 -6.47 39.61
N LEU A 482 26.43 -7.24 39.04
CA LEU A 482 27.38 -8.06 39.81
C LEU A 482 28.30 -7.21 40.71
N LYS A 483 28.75 -6.04 40.22
CA LYS A 483 29.57 -5.12 41.03
C LYS A 483 28.79 -4.51 42.18
N GLU A 484 27.54 -4.12 41.95
CA GLU A 484 26.68 -3.56 43.01
C GLU A 484 26.28 -4.63 44.04
N GLN A 485 26.00 -5.85 43.59
CA GLN A 485 25.76 -6.99 44.49
C GLN A 485 26.97 -7.25 45.40
N LYS A 486 28.18 -7.35 44.84
CA LYS A 486 29.40 -7.56 45.62
C LYS A 486 29.67 -6.42 46.62
N LYS A 487 29.30 -5.19 46.25
CA LYS A 487 29.42 -4.02 47.11
C LYS A 487 28.43 -4.07 48.29
N LEU A 488 27.19 -4.49 48.05
CA LEU A 488 26.21 -4.76 49.10
C LEU A 488 26.68 -5.89 50.02
N GLU A 489 27.19 -7.00 49.48
CA GLU A 489 27.75 -8.10 50.25
C GLU A 489 28.89 -7.61 51.17
N ASN A 490 29.83 -6.84 50.66
CA ASN A 490 30.90 -6.24 51.46
C ASN A 490 30.38 -5.33 52.58
N MET A 491 29.36 -4.50 52.31
CA MET A 491 28.73 -3.68 53.35
C MET A 491 28.08 -4.55 54.43
N THR A 492 27.42 -5.64 54.06
CA THR A 492 26.82 -6.56 55.04
C THR A 492 27.88 -7.29 55.88
N LEU A 493 29.02 -7.65 55.29
CA LEU A 493 30.15 -8.24 56.02
C LEU A 493 30.74 -7.26 57.03
N ILE A 494 30.96 -5.99 56.63
CA ILE A 494 31.40 -4.93 57.56
C ILE A 494 30.38 -4.75 58.69
N ALA A 495 29.09 -4.75 58.37
CA ALA A 495 28.03 -4.63 59.37
C ALA A 495 28.07 -5.78 60.41
N LYS A 496 28.39 -7.00 59.99
CA LYS A 496 28.54 -8.17 60.89
C LYS A 496 29.76 -8.05 61.81
N LEU A 497 30.85 -7.40 61.38
CA LEU A 497 32.07 -7.24 62.18
C LEU A 497 31.95 -6.18 63.29
N ILE A 498 30.98 -5.28 63.19
CA ILE A 498 30.76 -4.23 64.19
C ILE A 498 29.99 -4.85 65.38
N PRO A 499 30.60 -4.95 66.58
CA PRO A 499 30.00 -5.66 67.72
C PRO A 499 28.74 -4.95 68.20
N ASN A 500 27.57 -5.46 67.86
CA ASN A 500 26.31 -4.80 68.17
C ASN A 500 25.78 -5.32 69.51
N LYS A 501 25.81 -4.49 70.57
CA LYS A 501 25.27 -4.84 71.91
C LYS A 501 23.74 -5.06 71.94
N TYR A 502 23.05 -4.90 70.80
CA TYR A 502 21.59 -4.89 70.70
C TYR A 502 20.97 -5.96 69.78
N PHE A 503 21.72 -6.99 69.39
CA PHE A 503 21.13 -8.22 68.87
C PHE A 503 21.41 -9.36 69.85
N LYS A 504 20.53 -9.45 70.84
CA LYS A 504 20.10 -10.73 71.42
C LYS A 504 18.66 -10.93 70.99
#